data_AF-K1TR11-F1
#
_entry.id   AF-K1TR11-F1
#
_cell.length_a   1.000
_cell.length_b   1.000
_cell.length_c   1.000
_cell.angle_alpha   90.00
_cell.angle_beta   90.00
_cell.angle_gamma   90.00
#
_symmetry.space_group_name_H-M   'P 1'
#
loop_
_entity.id
_entity.type
_entity.pdbx_description
1 polymer ?
#
loop_
_entity_poly.entity_id
_entity_poly.type
_entity_poly.pdbx_seq_one_letter_code
_entity_poly.pdbx_strand_id
1 'polypeptide(L)'
;MIAKAKAISHGINAIRYMSGESEHKKHPEKIYHVCNQNLDADMDALGIWMMMNLISASRMDVKNNVIRIEISPSAEHTKDFSLSDWKKLWNDFIEEFDKQVIYDKKGKLVSDKTYLGCSMATVWLHKDSESGTPHLHAAVS
;
A
#
# COMPACT_ATOMS: atom_id res chain seq x y z
N MET A 1 -10.19 5.62 11.63
CA MET A 1 -9.51 5.03 10.45
C MET A 1 -9.00 3.66 10.82
N ILE A 2 -9.13 2.67 9.94
CA ILE A 2 -8.53 1.34 10.12
C ILE A 2 -7.51 1.14 9.02
N ALA A 3 -6.33 0.61 9.37
CA ALA A 3 -5.35 0.15 8.41
C ALA A 3 -5.09 -1.35 8.62
N LYS A 4 -4.94 -2.09 7.51
CA LYS A 4 -4.59 -3.52 7.53
C LYS A 4 -3.34 -3.73 6.69
N ALA A 5 -2.32 -4.33 7.28
CA ALA A 5 -1.09 -4.71 6.58
C ALA A 5 -0.98 -6.24 6.51
N LYS A 6 -0.56 -6.77 5.37
CA LYS A 6 -0.31 -8.22 5.20
C LYS A 6 0.81 -8.45 4.19
N ALA A 7 1.82 -9.23 4.57
CA ALA A 7 2.79 -9.77 3.63
C ALA A 7 2.12 -10.81 2.72
N ILE A 8 2.30 -10.69 1.40
CA ILE A 8 1.60 -11.49 0.40
C ILE A 8 2.57 -12.23 -0.52
N SER A 9 2.17 -13.42 -0.98
CA SER A 9 2.92 -14.27 -1.91
C SER A 9 2.62 -14.01 -3.39
N HIS A 10 1.59 -13.21 -3.69
CA HIS A 10 1.10 -12.95 -5.04
C HIS A 10 1.25 -11.47 -5.41
N GLY A 11 2.48 -10.93 -5.30
CA GLY A 11 2.75 -9.50 -5.44
C GLY A 11 2.29 -8.90 -6.76
N ILE A 12 2.70 -9.46 -7.92
CA ILE A 12 2.28 -8.97 -9.25
C ILE A 12 0.76 -8.92 -9.41
N ASN A 13 0.04 -9.97 -8.99
CA ASN A 13 -1.42 -10.02 -9.12
C ASN A 13 -2.10 -9.01 -8.19
N ALA A 14 -1.54 -8.81 -7.00
CA ALA A 14 -2.00 -7.76 -6.12
C ALA A 14 -1.81 -6.39 -6.78
N ILE A 15 -0.60 -6.07 -7.27
CA ILE A 15 -0.30 -4.78 -7.92
C ILE A 15 -1.26 -4.53 -9.09
N ARG A 16 -1.47 -5.51 -9.98
CA ARG A 16 -2.45 -5.40 -11.07
C ARG A 16 -3.88 -5.12 -10.59
N TYR A 17 -4.30 -5.76 -9.50
CA TYR A 17 -5.63 -5.54 -8.94
C TYR A 17 -5.76 -4.12 -8.35
N MET A 18 -4.72 -3.62 -7.69
CA MET A 18 -4.74 -2.26 -7.12
C MET A 18 -4.58 -1.16 -8.16
N SER A 19 -3.83 -1.38 -9.24
CA SER A 19 -3.68 -0.41 -10.33
C SER A 19 -4.84 -0.40 -11.32
N GLY A 20 -5.70 -1.42 -11.29
CA GLY A 20 -6.80 -1.57 -12.24
C GLY A 20 -6.43 -2.31 -13.53
N GLU A 21 -5.18 -2.76 -13.66
CA GLU A 21 -4.70 -3.54 -14.81
C GLU A 21 -5.16 -5.01 -14.79
N SER A 22 -5.78 -5.47 -13.70
CA SER A 22 -6.33 -6.82 -13.63
C SER A 22 -7.55 -6.98 -14.54
N GLU A 23 -7.55 -7.99 -15.40
CA GLU A 23 -8.70 -8.40 -16.22
C GLU A 23 -9.96 -8.74 -15.41
N HIS A 24 -9.81 -9.04 -14.12
CA HIS A 24 -10.92 -9.38 -13.22
C HIS A 24 -11.50 -8.15 -12.48
N LYS A 25 -10.94 -6.96 -12.69
CA LYS A 25 -11.44 -5.74 -12.05
C LYS A 25 -12.67 -5.23 -12.80
N LYS A 26 -13.80 -5.14 -12.11
CA LYS A 26 -15.09 -4.74 -12.71
C LYS A 26 -15.19 -3.25 -13.01
N HIS A 27 -14.55 -2.42 -12.17
CA HIS A 27 -14.63 -0.96 -12.23
C HIS A 27 -13.25 -0.29 -12.24
N PRO A 28 -12.40 -0.58 -13.25
CA PRO A 28 -11.08 0.04 -13.35
C PRO A 28 -11.15 1.57 -13.45
N GLU A 29 -12.24 2.13 -13.99
CA GLU A 29 -12.50 3.58 -14.08
C GLU A 29 -12.64 4.29 -12.73
N LYS A 30 -12.81 3.53 -11.63
CA LYS A 30 -12.94 4.03 -10.25
C LYS A 30 -11.65 3.89 -9.44
N ILE A 31 -10.55 3.57 -10.10
CA ILE A 31 -9.23 3.40 -9.50
C ILE A 31 -8.36 4.57 -9.93
N TYR A 32 -7.74 5.21 -8.97
CA TYR A 32 -6.94 6.40 -9.21
C TYR A 32 -5.55 6.22 -8.62
N HIS A 33 -4.52 6.47 -9.43
CA HIS A 33 -3.16 6.55 -8.91
C HIS A 33 -3.06 7.75 -7.96
N VAL A 34 -2.50 7.52 -6.77
CA VAL A 34 -2.28 8.57 -5.76
C VAL A 34 -0.83 9.02 -5.79
N CYS A 35 0.08 8.07 -5.65
CA CYS A 35 1.51 8.32 -5.76
C CYS A 35 2.33 7.04 -5.85
N ASN A 36 3.53 7.19 -6.38
CA ASN A 36 4.64 6.26 -6.21
C ASN A 36 5.66 6.86 -5.22
N GLN A 37 6.23 6.01 -4.37
CA GLN A 37 7.29 6.33 -3.41
C GLN A 37 8.53 5.55 -3.81
N ASN A 38 9.66 6.25 -4.03
CA ASN A 38 10.92 5.66 -4.49
C ASN A 38 10.78 4.82 -5.78
N LEU A 39 9.80 5.19 -6.62
CA LEU A 39 9.45 4.59 -7.90
C LEU A 39 9.03 5.71 -8.87
N ASP A 40 9.28 5.53 -10.16
CA ASP A 40 8.87 6.48 -11.20
C ASP A 40 7.34 6.54 -11.32
N ALA A 41 6.79 7.70 -11.66
CA ALA A 41 5.35 7.95 -11.64
C ALA A 41 4.55 7.09 -12.66
N ASP A 42 5.15 6.77 -13.81
CA ASP A 42 4.45 6.20 -14.98
C ASP A 42 4.67 4.68 -15.16
N MET A 43 5.10 3.97 -14.11
CA MET A 43 5.30 2.52 -14.20
C MET A 43 3.98 1.76 -14.20
N ASP A 44 3.85 0.78 -15.11
CA ASP A 44 2.80 -0.22 -15.07
C ASP A 44 3.03 -1.26 -13.94
N ALA A 45 2.05 -2.12 -13.69
CA ALA A 45 2.14 -3.12 -12.62
C ALA A 45 3.33 -4.07 -12.79
N LEU A 46 3.73 -4.37 -14.03
CA LEU A 46 4.87 -5.25 -14.30
C LEU A 46 6.19 -4.55 -13.95
N GLY A 47 6.37 -3.29 -14.35
CA GLY A 47 7.54 -2.47 -14.03
C GLY A 47 7.70 -2.29 -12.52
N ILE A 48 6.62 -1.95 -11.82
CA ILE A 48 6.61 -1.85 -10.35
C ILE A 48 7.04 -3.18 -9.72
N TRP A 49 6.45 -4.29 -10.16
CA TRP A 49 6.79 -5.62 -9.65
C TRP A 49 8.26 -5.98 -9.91
N MET A 50 8.79 -5.66 -11.09
CA MET A 50 10.20 -5.92 -11.42
C MET A 50 11.14 -5.14 -10.51
N MET A 51 10.85 -3.86 -10.25
CA MET A 51 11.64 -3.02 -9.32
C MET A 51 11.63 -3.57 -7.90
N MET A 52 10.46 -3.96 -7.38
CA MET A 52 10.31 -4.56 -6.04
C MET A 52 11.08 -5.90 -5.92
N ASN A 53 11.07 -6.73 -6.96
CA ASN A 53 11.84 -7.98 -6.96
C ASN A 53 13.35 -7.75 -7.02
N LEU A 54 13.81 -6.74 -7.77
CA LEU A 54 15.23 -6.45 -7.90
C LEU A 54 15.87 -6.13 -6.54
N ILE A 55 15.19 -5.33 -5.71
CA ILE A 55 15.66 -5.04 -4.34
C ILE A 55 15.70 -6.31 -3.49
N SER A 56 14.65 -7.12 -3.59
CA SER A 56 14.47 -8.32 -2.77
C SER A 56 15.32 -9.50 -3.22
N ALA A 57 15.91 -9.46 -4.43
CA ALA A 57 16.76 -10.53 -4.98
C ALA A 57 17.99 -10.82 -4.10
N SER A 58 18.43 -9.83 -3.31
CA SER A 58 19.54 -9.98 -2.35
C SER A 58 19.14 -10.69 -1.05
N ARG A 59 17.84 -10.95 -0.83
CA ARG A 59 17.26 -11.48 0.40
C ARG A 59 16.44 -12.74 0.14
N MET A 60 17.13 -13.83 -0.22
CA MET A 60 16.51 -15.13 -0.51
C MET A 60 15.76 -15.75 0.69
N ASP A 61 15.99 -15.24 1.91
CA ASP A 61 15.27 -15.63 3.13
C ASP A 61 13.85 -15.03 3.20
N VAL A 62 13.58 -13.96 2.44
CA VAL A 62 12.28 -13.29 2.40
C VAL A 62 11.39 -13.94 1.34
N LYS A 63 10.38 -14.69 1.80
CA LYS A 63 9.43 -15.38 0.91
C LYS A 63 8.34 -14.48 0.32
N ASN A 64 7.95 -13.47 1.08
CA ASN A 64 6.92 -12.49 0.69
C ASN A 64 7.57 -11.12 0.71
N ASN A 65 7.95 -10.61 -0.46
CA ASN A 65 8.61 -9.31 -0.60
C ASN A 65 7.66 -8.12 -0.65
N VAL A 66 6.35 -8.36 -0.82
CA VAL A 66 5.36 -7.29 -0.87
C VAL A 66 4.48 -7.33 0.37
N ILE A 67 4.38 -6.19 1.04
CA ILE A 67 3.38 -5.90 2.05
C ILE A 67 2.23 -5.16 1.37
N ARG A 68 1.04 -5.75 1.40
CA ARG A 68 -0.18 -5.05 1.03
C ARG A 68 -0.71 -4.28 2.22
N ILE A 69 -0.94 -2.99 2.06
CA ILE A 69 -1.55 -2.11 3.05
C ILE A 69 -2.88 -1.59 2.49
N GLU A 70 -3.94 -1.72 3.28
CA GLU A 70 -5.25 -1.14 2.99
C GLU A 70 -5.58 -0.10 4.08
N ILE A 71 -5.90 1.13 3.69
CA ILE A 71 -6.25 2.22 4.61
C ILE A 71 -7.68 2.68 4.32
N SER A 72 -8.55 2.52 5.31
CA SER A 72 -9.97 2.82 5.21
C SER A 72 -10.34 3.90 6.25
N PRO A 73 -10.25 5.19 5.89
CA PRO A 73 -10.79 6.28 6.70
C PRO A 73 -12.33 6.26 6.68
N SER A 74 -12.97 6.99 7.59
CA SER A 74 -14.43 7.11 7.59
C SER A 74 -14.88 7.99 6.43
N ALA A 75 -15.98 7.59 5.76
CA ALA A 75 -16.52 8.31 4.60
C ALA A 75 -16.87 9.78 4.90
N GLU A 76 -17.30 10.08 6.13
CA GLU A 76 -17.60 11.45 6.58
C GLU A 76 -16.37 12.37 6.51
N HIS A 77 -15.18 11.85 6.80
CA HIS A 77 -13.94 12.65 6.81
C HIS A 77 -13.25 12.72 5.45
N THR A 78 -13.72 11.96 4.45
CA THR A 78 -13.08 11.90 3.13
C THR A 78 -13.99 12.27 1.96
N LYS A 79 -15.20 12.79 2.25
CA LYS A 79 -16.21 13.10 1.24
C LYS A 79 -15.68 14.04 0.14
N ASP A 80 -14.91 15.05 0.54
CA ASP A 80 -14.42 16.11 -0.33
C ASP A 80 -12.90 16.01 -0.60
N PHE A 81 -12.29 14.86 -0.32
CA PHE A 81 -10.86 14.67 -0.53
C PHE A 81 -10.48 14.74 -2.02
N SER A 82 -9.55 15.64 -2.33
CA SER A 82 -8.78 15.65 -3.56
C SER A 82 -7.73 14.52 -3.57
N LEU A 83 -7.13 14.21 -4.73
CA LEU A 83 -6.01 13.25 -4.79
C LEU A 83 -4.81 13.69 -3.93
N SER A 84 -4.58 15.01 -3.78
CA SER A 84 -3.56 15.52 -2.86
C SER A 84 -3.87 15.22 -1.40
N ASP A 85 -5.15 15.26 -0.99
CA ASP A 85 -5.55 14.90 0.38
C ASP A 85 -5.34 13.40 0.64
N TRP A 86 -5.62 12.56 -0.35
CA TRP A 86 -5.31 11.12 -0.30
C TRP A 86 -3.80 10.85 -0.21
N LYS A 87 -2.99 11.60 -0.96
CA LYS A 87 -1.53 11.52 -0.86
C LYS A 87 -1.04 11.98 0.52
N LYS A 88 -1.63 13.04 1.08
CA LYS A 88 -1.33 13.49 2.44
C LYS A 88 -1.70 12.41 3.47
N LEU A 89 -2.86 11.77 3.33
CA LEU A 89 -3.27 10.68 4.20
C LEU A 89 -2.27 9.52 4.20
N TRP A 90 -1.76 9.14 3.03
CA TRP A 90 -0.70 8.13 2.92
C TRP A 90 0.56 8.55 3.68
N ASN A 91 1.03 9.78 3.47
CA ASN A 91 2.24 10.29 4.13
C ASN A 91 2.08 10.35 5.66
N ASP A 92 0.95 10.88 6.14
CA ASP A 92 0.63 10.95 7.57
C ASP A 92 0.58 9.54 8.19
N PHE A 93 -0.01 8.57 7.47
CA PHE A 93 -0.03 7.17 7.91
C PHE A 93 1.37 6.60 8.05
N ILE A 94 2.24 6.81 7.06
CA ILE A 94 3.62 6.30 7.08
C ILE A 94 4.40 6.92 8.25
N GLU A 95 4.27 8.23 8.45
CA GLU A 95 4.94 8.93 9.54
C GLU A 95 4.55 8.37 10.91
N GLU A 96 3.26 8.12 11.13
CA GLU A 96 2.77 7.55 12.40
C GLU A 96 3.06 6.06 12.56
N PHE A 97 3.01 5.30 11.47
CA PHE A 97 3.25 3.86 11.49
C PHE A 97 4.73 3.53 11.73
N ASP A 98 5.66 4.29 11.15
CA ASP A 98 7.10 4.07 11.36
C ASP A 98 7.58 4.46 12.77
N LYS A 99 6.77 5.19 13.54
CA LYS A 99 7.01 5.44 14.97
C LYS A 99 6.69 4.22 15.84
N GLN A 100 5.92 3.26 15.34
CA GLN A 100 5.42 2.15 16.15
C GLN A 100 6.51 1.13 16.48
N VAL A 101 6.53 0.72 17.75
CA VAL A 101 7.36 -0.38 18.26
C VAL A 101 6.44 -1.29 19.08
N ILE A 102 6.40 -2.58 18.75
CA ILE A 102 5.44 -3.52 19.34
C ILE A 102 6.16 -4.41 20.33
N TYR A 103 5.69 -4.41 21.57
CA TYR A 103 6.12 -5.30 22.64
C TYR A 103 5.04 -6.33 22.95
N ASP A 104 5.45 -7.54 23.35
CA ASP A 104 4.51 -8.53 23.87
C ASP A 104 4.09 -8.19 25.31
N LYS A 105 3.17 -9.01 25.86
CA LYS A 105 2.69 -8.87 27.24
C LYS A 105 3.77 -8.99 28.31
N LYS A 106 4.96 -9.49 27.97
CA LYS A 106 6.11 -9.65 28.87
C LYS A 106 7.15 -8.53 28.68
N GLY A 107 6.86 -7.53 27.84
CA GLY A 107 7.77 -6.43 27.54
C GLY A 107 8.90 -6.81 26.57
N LYS A 108 8.84 -7.97 25.92
CA LYS A 108 9.81 -8.35 24.88
C LYS A 108 9.45 -7.67 23.57
N LEU A 109 10.45 -7.11 22.89
CA LEU A 109 10.29 -6.57 21.54
C LEU A 109 9.83 -7.67 20.57
N VAL A 110 8.70 -7.43 19.89
CA VAL A 110 8.11 -8.34 18.89
C VAL A 110 8.30 -7.77 17.48
N SER A 111 8.13 -6.46 17.32
CA SER A 111 8.36 -5.77 16.06
C SER A 111 9.07 -4.46 16.35
N ASP A 112 10.24 -4.29 15.75
CA ASP A 112 10.91 -2.99 15.67
C ASP A 112 10.22 -2.12 14.60
N LYS A 113 10.72 -0.90 14.44
CA LYS A 113 10.25 0.07 13.43
C LYS A 113 10.31 -0.51 12.02
N THR A 114 9.31 -0.16 11.21
CA THR A 114 9.10 -0.74 9.88
C THR A 114 9.82 -0.01 8.74
N TYR A 115 10.17 1.27 8.93
CA TYR A 115 10.84 2.12 7.93
C TYR A 115 10.14 2.15 6.55
N LEU A 116 8.81 2.08 6.54
CA LEU A 116 8.01 2.12 5.31
C LEU A 116 8.24 3.41 4.51
N GLY A 117 8.60 4.54 5.15
CA GLY A 117 8.94 5.78 4.45
C GLY A 117 10.22 5.69 3.61
N CYS A 118 11.07 4.70 3.85
CA CYS A 118 12.27 4.41 3.06
C CYS A 118 12.06 3.30 2.01
N SER A 119 10.92 2.61 2.05
CA SER A 119 10.58 1.52 1.13
C SER A 119 10.11 2.01 -0.24
N MET A 120 10.04 1.11 -1.21
CA MET A 120 9.32 1.37 -2.46
C MET A 120 7.84 1.17 -2.22
N ALA A 121 7.00 2.08 -2.69
CA ALA A 121 5.54 1.91 -2.61
C ALA A 121 4.82 2.43 -3.85
N THR A 122 3.72 1.76 -4.22
CA THR A 122 2.73 2.30 -5.15
C THR A 122 1.39 2.37 -4.44
N VAL A 123 0.69 3.50 -4.57
CA VAL A 123 -0.51 3.82 -3.78
C VAL A 123 -1.66 4.18 -4.72
N TRP A 124 -2.79 3.52 -4.52
CA TRP A 124 -3.97 3.60 -5.37
C TRP A 124 -5.23 3.82 -4.54
N LEU A 125 -6.07 4.74 -4.97
CA LEU A 125 -7.37 5.02 -4.37
C LEU A 125 -8.44 4.19 -5.08
N HIS A 126 -9.15 3.37 -4.31
CA HIS A 126 -10.28 2.57 -4.79
C HIS A 126 -11.59 3.22 -4.35
N LYS A 127 -12.44 3.57 -5.32
CA LYS A 127 -13.81 4.08 -5.09
C LYS A 127 -14.89 3.08 -5.52
N ASP A 128 -14.52 1.81 -5.73
CA ASP A 128 -15.38 0.75 -6.23
C ASP A 128 -15.85 -0.24 -5.17
N SER A 129 -15.67 0.09 -3.88
CA SER A 129 -16.18 -0.76 -2.79
C SER A 129 -17.70 -0.86 -2.81
N GLU A 130 -18.23 -2.04 -2.47
CA GLU A 130 -19.67 -2.27 -2.33
C GLU A 130 -20.29 -1.38 -1.24
N SER A 131 -19.52 -1.06 -0.19
CA SER A 131 -19.93 -0.14 0.87
C SER A 131 -19.90 1.34 0.46
N GLY A 132 -19.37 1.66 -0.74
CA GLY A 132 -19.18 3.03 -1.23
C GLY A 132 -18.10 3.83 -0.48
N THR A 133 -17.41 3.23 0.50
CA THR A 133 -16.34 3.89 1.25
C THR A 133 -15.03 3.86 0.45
N PRO A 134 -14.46 5.02 0.08
CA PRO A 134 -13.16 5.09 -0.57
C PRO A 134 -12.04 4.61 0.36
N HIS A 135 -11.05 3.93 -0.18
CA HIS A 135 -9.93 3.39 0.59
C HIS A 135 -8.66 3.34 -0.25
N LEU A 136 -7.51 3.43 0.41
CA LEU A 136 -6.21 3.29 -0.24
C LEU A 136 -5.78 1.83 -0.23
N HIS A 137 -5.26 1.38 -1.36
CA HIS A 137 -4.44 0.18 -1.47
C HIS A 137 -3.01 0.60 -1.77
N ALA A 138 -2.06 0.04 -1.02
CA ALA A 138 -0.65 0.20 -1.27
C ALA A 138 0.05 -1.16 -1.34
N ALA A 139 0.96 -1.30 -2.31
CA ALA A 139 1.97 -2.35 -2.29
C ALA A 139 3.29 -1.72 -1.88
N VAL A 140 3.94 -2.28 -0.85
CA VAL A 140 5.20 -1.80 -0.29
C VAL A 140 6.24 -2.92 -0.33
N SER A 141 7.48 -2.61 -0.75
CA SER A 141 8.62 -3.54 -0.79
C SER A 141 9.89 -2.92 -0.22
#